data_AF-A0A521MGH2-F1
#
_entry.id   AF-A0A521MGH2-F1
#
_cell.length_a   1.000
_cell.length_b   1.000
_cell.length_c   1.000
_cell.angle_alpha   90.00
_cell.angle_beta   90.00
_cell.angle_gamma   90.00
#
_symmetry.space_group_name_H-M   'P 1'
#
loop_
_entity.id
_entity.type
_entity.pdbx_description
1 polymer ?
#
loop_
_entity_poly.entity_id
_entity_poly.type
_entity_poly.pdbx_seq_one_letter_code
_entity_poly.pdbx_strand_id
1 'polypeptide(L)' 'MADAQDDYPAHLETYTSFNKLVTFTLLWIVLLLVSMALGLVGHMSIFAVLLGIGGTVALLVAFAVLG' A
#
# COMPACT_ATOMS: atom_id res chain seq x y z
N MET A 1 36.31 3.04 -14.55
CA MET A 1 34.86 2.97 -14.29
C MET A 1 34.64 2.39 -12.88
N ALA A 2 35.18 3.04 -11.85
CA ALA A 2 35.06 2.58 -10.47
C ALA A 2 33.73 3.04 -9.82
N ASP A 3 33.11 4.10 -10.36
CA ASP A 3 31.86 4.67 -9.82
C ASP A 3 30.64 3.73 -9.91
N ALA A 4 30.55 2.89 -10.95
CA ALA A 4 29.37 2.04 -11.18
C ALA A 4 29.19 0.93 -10.12
N GLN A 5 30.27 0.57 -9.40
CA GLN A 5 30.26 -0.53 -8.44
C GLN A 5 29.97 -0.04 -7.01
N ASP A 6 30.30 1.23 -6.69
CA ASP A 6 29.96 1.89 -5.42
C ASP A 6 28.50 2.36 -5.37
N ASP A 7 27.87 2.63 -6.52
CA ASP A 7 26.47 3.08 -6.59
C ASP A 7 25.43 1.95 -6.46
N TYR A 8 25.83 0.69 -6.67
CA TYR A 8 24.92 -0.47 -6.63
C TYR A 8 24.12 -0.62 -5.31
N PRO A 9 24.72 -0.51 -4.10
CA PRO A 9 23.97 -0.59 -2.85
C PRO A 9 22.93 0.54 -2.68
N ALA A 10 23.23 1.76 -3.12
CA ALA A 10 22.30 2.88 -3.06
C ALA A 10 21.09 2.70 -3.99
N HIS A 11 21.32 2.13 -5.18
CA HIS A 11 20.25 1.76 -6.10
C HIS A 11 19.35 0.67 -5.50
N LEU A 12 19.94 -0.36 -4.87
CA LEU A 12 19.18 -1.44 -4.21
C LEU A 12 18.28 -0.92 -3.07
N GLU A 13 18.76 0.01 -2.26
CA GLU A 13 17.97 0.62 -1.19
C GLU A 13 16.78 1.40 -1.75
N THR A 14 17.00 2.15 -2.84
CA THR A 14 15.95 2.89 -3.54
C THR A 14 14.90 1.97 -4.14
N TYR A 15 15.31 0.90 -4.83
CA TYR A 15 14.38 -0.09 -5.39
C TYR A 15 13.57 -0.79 -4.31
N THR A 16 14.20 -1.11 -3.18
CA THR A 16 13.53 -1.74 -2.04
C THR A 16 12.44 -0.81 -1.48
N SER A 17 12.77 0.46 -1.28
CA SER A 17 11.82 1.47 -0.80
C SER A 17 10.69 1.73 -1.79
N PHE A 18 11.01 1.82 -3.09
CA PHE A 18 10.03 1.96 -4.15
C PHE A 18 9.08 0.75 -4.20
N ASN A 19 9.61 -0.46 -4.12
CA ASN A 19 8.80 -1.68 -4.13
C ASN A 19 7.83 -1.75 -2.93
N LYS A 20 8.26 -1.28 -1.74
CA LYS A 20 7.37 -1.13 -0.58
C LYS A 20 6.22 -0.15 -0.87
N LEU A 21 6.52 1.02 -1.43
CA LEU A 21 5.48 2.00 -1.81
C LEU A 21 4.50 1.45 -2.85
N VAL A 22 5.00 0.74 -3.86
CA VAL A 22 4.16 0.09 -4.88
C VAL A 22 3.26 -0.96 -4.24
N THR A 23 3.81 -1.79 -3.35
CA THR A 23 3.03 -2.83 -2.65
C THR A 23 1.94 -2.22 -1.77
N PHE A 24 2.26 -1.18 -1.00
CA PHE A 24 1.26 -0.43 -0.23
C PHE A 24 0.14 0.10 -1.12
N THR A 25 0.53 0.76 -2.22
CA THR A 25 -0.41 1.39 -3.15
C THR A 25 -1.34 0.35 -3.80
N LEU A 26 -0.81 -0.81 -4.19
CA LEU A 26 -1.61 -1.92 -4.73
C LEU A 26 -2.63 -2.43 -3.71
N LEU A 27 -2.20 -2.71 -2.48
CA LEU A 27 -3.09 -3.18 -1.42
C LEU A 27 -4.17 -2.14 -1.09
N TRP A 28 -3.80 -0.86 -1.07
CA TRP A 28 -4.73 0.23 -0.82
C TRP A 28 -5.76 0.40 -1.95
N ILE A 29 -5.33 0.29 -3.22
CA ILE A 29 -6.26 0.28 -4.37
C ILE A 29 -7.24 -0.88 -4.25
N VAL A 30 -6.77 -2.09 -3.93
CA VAL A 30 -7.65 -3.26 -3.74
C VAL A 30 -8.67 -3.00 -2.63
N LEU A 31 -8.23 -2.44 -1.49
CA LEU A 31 -9.12 -2.07 -0.39
C LEU A 31 -10.20 -1.07 -0.84
N LEU A 32 -9.83 -0.05 -1.61
CA LEU A 32 -10.79 0.93 -2.15
C LEU A 32 -11.81 0.25 -3.07
N LEU A 33 -11.36 -0.60 -3.99
CA LEU A 33 -12.25 -1.32 -4.89
C LEU A 33 -13.22 -2.23 -4.14
N VAL A 34 -12.75 -2.94 -3.11
CA VAL A 34 -13.60 -3.77 -2.24
C VAL A 34 -14.60 -2.90 -1.48
N SER A 35 -14.19 -1.75 -0.95
CA SER A 35 -15.07 -0.81 -0.25
C SER A 35 -16.15 -0.26 -1.17
N MET A 36 -15.78 0.14 -2.41
CA MET A 36 -16.73 0.57 -3.43
C MET A 36 -17.70 -0.55 -3.82
N ALA A 37 -17.22 -1.78 -3.99
CA ALA A 37 -18.07 -2.93 -4.28
C ALA A 37 -19.07 -3.21 -3.14
N LEU A 38 -18.63 -3.14 -1.88
CA LEU A 38 -19.51 -3.29 -0.71
C LEU A 38 -20.60 -2.21 -0.64
N GLY A 39 -20.25 -0.97 -0.96
CA GLY A 39 -21.19 0.15 -0.94
C GLY A 39 -22.19 0.13 -2.11
N LEU A 40 -21.70 -0.15 -3.32
CA LEU A 40 -22.50 -0.09 -4.56
C LEU A 40 -23.27 -1.38 -4.84
N VAL A 41 -22.63 -2.54 -4.67
CA VAL A 41 -23.21 -3.85 -5.00
C VAL A 41 -23.89 -4.45 -3.77
N GLY A 42 -23.25 -4.34 -2.61
CA GLY A 42 -23.78 -4.89 -1.35
C GLY A 42 -24.86 -4.02 -0.69
N HIS A 43 -25.06 -2.78 -1.15
CA HIS A 43 -25.90 -1.76 -0.48
C HIS A 43 -25.55 -1.53 1.00
N MET A 44 -24.34 -1.92 1.41
CA MET A 44 -23.86 -1.85 2.80
C MET A 44 -22.95 -0.64 2.97
N SER A 45 -23.50 0.56 2.81
CA SER A 45 -22.74 1.82 2.81
C SER A 45 -21.97 2.07 4.11
N ILE A 46 -22.54 1.73 5.26
CA ILE A 46 -21.88 1.92 6.57
C ILE A 46 -20.65 1.01 6.70
N PHE A 47 -20.78 -0.27 6.32
CA PHE A 47 -19.66 -1.21 6.36
C PHE A 47 -18.59 -0.85 5.33
N ALA A 48 -18.97 -0.33 4.16
CA ALA A 48 -18.02 0.18 3.17
C ALA A 48 -17.17 1.32 3.71
N VAL A 49 -17.79 2.28 4.43
CA VAL A 49 -17.07 3.42 5.04
C VAL A 49 -16.16 2.94 6.18
N LEU A 50 -16.68 2.09 7.07
CA LEU A 50 -15.89 1.54 8.18
C LEU A 50 -14.69 0.74 7.68
N LEU A 51 -14.89 -0.11 6.66
CA LEU A 51 -13.81 -0.88 6.05
C LEU A 51 -12.81 0.00 5.31
N GLY A 52 -13.27 1.01 4.57
CA GLY A 52 -12.40 1.92 3.83
C GLY A 52 -11.50 2.73 4.74
N ILE A 53 -12.07 3.40 5.75
CA ILE A 53 -11.30 4.21 6.71
C ILE A 53 -10.47 3.30 7.61
N GLY A 54 -11.09 2.30 8.24
CA GLY A 54 -10.42 1.39 9.17
C GLY A 54 -9.32 0.58 8.48
N GLY A 55 -9.57 0.09 7.28
CA GLY A 55 -8.59 -0.64 6.48
C GLY A 55 -7.42 0.24 6.02
N THR A 56 -7.67 1.52 5.70
CA THR A 56 -6.57 2.45 5.34
C THR A 56 -5.69 2.69 6.56
N VAL A 57 -6.27 2.93 7.73
CA VAL A 57 -5.52 3.08 8.99
C VAL A 57 -4.75 1.80 9.32
N ALA A 58 -5.38 0.63 9.18
CA ALA A 58 -4.73 -0.65 9.41
C ALA A 58 -3.56 -0.89 8.45
N LEU A 59 -3.70 -0.55 7.17
CA LEU A 59 -2.61 -0.65 6.19
C LEU A 59 -1.45 0.29 6.54
N LEU A 60 -1.73 1.53 6.95
CA LEU A 60 -0.70 2.47 7.39
C LEU A 60 0.06 1.96 8.61
N VAL A 61 -0.65 1.44 9.62
CA VAL A 61 -0.03 0.86 10.82
C VAL A 61 0.78 -0.38 10.46
N ALA A 62 0.24 -1.28 9.64
CA ALA A 62 0.95 -2.49 9.21
C ALA A 62 2.24 -2.13 8.48
N PHE A 63 2.21 -1.16 7.56
CA PHE A 63 3.42 -0.72 6.86
C PHE A 63 4.39 0.07 7.74
N ALA A 64 3.92 0.78 8.76
CA ALA A 64 4.80 1.46 9.71
C ALA A 64 5.51 0.47 10.67
N VAL A 65 4.89 -0.67 10.97
CA VAL A 65 5.41 -1.66 11.95
C VAL A 65 6.19 -2.79 11.27
N LEU A 66 5.72 -3.27 10.11
CA LEU A 66 6.33 -4.39 9.37
C LEU A 66 7.29 -3.91 8.27
N GLY A 67 7.30 -2.61 7.98
CA GLY A 67 8.13 -1.97 6.96
C GLY A 67 9.57 -1.74 7.40
#